data_AF-A0A4U7N165-F1
#
_entry.id   AF-A0A4U7N165-F1
#
_cell.length_a   1.000
_cell.length_b   1.000
_cell.length_c   1.000
_cell.angle_alpha   90.00
_cell.angle_beta   90.00
_cell.angle_gamma   90.00
#
_symmetry.space_group_name_H-M   'P 1'
#
loop_
_entity.id
_entity.type
_entity.pdbx_description
1 polymer ?
#
loop_
_entity_poly.entity_id
_entity_poly.type
_entity_poly.pdbx_seq_one_letter_code
_entity_poly.pdbx_strand_id
1 'polypeptide(L)'
;MQAFLDAISVLHVLRPWFLIAIPVILGLWWNVRNPRAQDQDAASGIAPHLAEALTVGSNATKNLQPIDGIALALCLGTLAAAGPTWSRVPNPFLSQTAPLVVALEVSESMTNPDVSPSRLERARFKIQDLVGRRAGASTALVAYGGTAHRVAPLTDDPNILKALLEGLSPEIMPSAGQNATAALDLARAELARVQTPGAILLVLDGLDDADVAAFSPISENQAPVIVLFAAPENVSQGALAQLTNVKVVPLSVDDTDLDQIERAAAAAYRASLLGDDRLDWDDRGWMFGWPAMLILLLWFRRGWTMRWIILLGLASTVMGPQSAQADVADWFLTPDQQGMLAYHDKRFDDAGELFVDPMWRAYAKYRAGQYPEAAEMFARIDTASAAMGEGMSRIRNREYRPAIAAYERALELQPDFPEAQHNLEVAKYTLEYVETAREQGDTGEEAGLGADDVVFDNEAERGAETVKDYAEKGPEFQSTEQWMRSVDTNMADFLKSRFLLEAAGAQK
;
A
#
# COMPACT_ATOMS: atom_id res chain seq x y z
N MET A 1 -27.34 -3.16 11.09
CA MET A 1 -27.01 -3.84 12.35
C MET A 1 -25.81 -4.75 12.18
N GLN A 2 -25.79 -5.63 11.18
CA GLN A 2 -24.66 -6.53 10.87
C GLN A 2 -23.36 -5.75 10.59
N ALA A 3 -23.37 -4.79 9.65
CA ALA A 3 -22.21 -3.92 9.40
C ALA A 3 -21.68 -3.15 10.63
N PHE A 4 -22.54 -2.87 11.62
CA PHE A 4 -22.11 -2.21 12.86
C PHE A 4 -21.45 -3.20 13.82
N LEU A 5 -21.95 -4.44 13.87
CA LEU A 5 -21.33 -5.53 14.63
C LEU A 5 -19.98 -5.93 14.00
N ASP A 6 -19.90 -5.99 12.67
CA ASP A 6 -18.66 -6.25 11.94
C ASP A 6 -17.63 -5.15 12.22
N ALA A 7 -18.04 -3.87 12.20
CA ALA A 7 -17.17 -2.75 12.56
C ALA A 7 -16.63 -2.83 14.00
N ILE A 8 -17.44 -3.31 14.96
CA ILE A 8 -16.99 -3.52 16.35
C ILE A 8 -16.04 -4.73 16.45
N SER A 9 -16.23 -5.76 15.64
CA SER A 9 -15.38 -6.96 15.67
C SER A 9 -13.92 -6.67 15.27
N VAL A 10 -13.69 -5.66 14.45
CA VAL A 10 -12.37 -5.22 13.98
C VAL A 10 -11.71 -4.22 14.93
N LEU A 11 -12.46 -3.66 15.88
CA LEU A 11 -11.94 -2.66 16.81
C LEU A 11 -10.99 -3.32 17.82
N HIS A 12 -9.72 -2.93 17.77
CA HIS A 12 -8.70 -3.33 18.73
C HIS A 12 -8.21 -2.12 19.52
N VAL A 13 -7.72 -2.34 20.75
CA VAL A 13 -7.18 -1.28 21.61
C VAL A 13 -5.76 -1.66 21.97
N LEU A 14 -4.79 -0.88 21.48
CA LEU A 14 -3.36 -1.16 21.67
C LEU A 14 -2.95 -1.19 23.15
N ARG A 15 -3.53 -0.28 23.95
CA ARG A 15 -3.12 -0.04 25.34
C ARG A 15 -4.34 0.06 26.27
N PRO A 16 -5.07 -1.06 26.49
CA PRO A 16 -6.37 -1.05 27.17
C PRO A 16 -6.31 -0.56 28.62
N TRP A 17 -5.16 -0.63 29.29
CA TRP A 17 -4.99 -0.15 30.66
C TRP A 17 -5.20 1.36 30.82
N PHE A 18 -4.99 2.17 29.77
CA PHE A 18 -5.30 3.60 29.83
C PHE A 18 -6.80 3.85 30.05
N LEU A 19 -7.69 2.96 29.61
CA LEU A 19 -9.13 3.10 29.80
C LEU A 19 -9.56 3.11 31.27
N ILE A 20 -8.73 2.59 32.18
CA ILE A 20 -8.95 2.66 33.64
C ILE A 20 -8.93 4.13 34.13
N ALA A 21 -8.27 5.04 33.42
CA ALA A 21 -8.30 6.46 33.78
C ALA A 21 -9.68 7.09 33.57
N ILE A 22 -10.52 6.58 32.65
CA ILE A 22 -11.87 7.12 32.39
C ILE A 22 -12.75 7.11 33.65
N PRO A 23 -12.97 5.97 34.36
CA PRO A 23 -13.78 5.97 35.58
C PRO A 23 -13.17 6.84 36.69
N VAL A 24 -11.84 6.97 36.76
CA VAL A 24 -11.17 7.87 37.73
C VAL A 24 -11.48 9.33 37.41
N ILE A 25 -11.35 9.74 36.15
CA ILE A 25 -11.67 11.09 35.67
C ILE A 25 -13.15 11.40 35.94
N LEU A 26 -14.05 10.48 35.58
CA LEU A 26 -15.48 10.64 35.82
C LEU A 26 -15.83 10.69 37.31
N GLY A 27 -15.15 9.90 38.15
CA GLY A 27 -15.31 9.93 39.61
C GLY A 27 -14.86 11.26 40.23
N LEU A 28 -13.70 11.79 39.80
CA LEU A 28 -13.22 13.11 40.21
C LEU A 28 -14.15 14.23 39.72
N TRP A 29 -14.56 14.18 38.46
CA TRP A 29 -15.53 15.10 37.88
C TRP A 29 -16.86 15.09 38.65
N TRP A 30 -17.39 13.91 38.97
CA TRP A 30 -18.61 13.77 39.75
C TRP A 30 -18.46 14.35 41.17
N ASN A 31 -17.34 14.11 41.83
CA ASN A 31 -17.05 14.64 43.17
C ASN A 31 -17.04 16.18 43.16
N VAL A 32 -16.30 16.79 42.22
CA VAL A 32 -16.21 18.25 42.13
C VAL A 32 -17.52 18.90 41.67
N ARG A 33 -18.31 18.21 40.83
CA ARG A 33 -19.59 18.72 40.34
C ARG A 33 -20.71 18.62 41.38
N ASN A 34 -20.59 17.77 42.39
CA ASN A 34 -21.64 17.54 43.38
C ASN A 34 -21.59 18.63 44.48
N PRO A 35 -22.44 19.67 44.43
CA PRO A 35 -22.34 20.81 45.35
C PRO A 35 -22.76 20.45 46.78
N ARG A 36 -23.37 19.27 46.95
CA ARG A 36 -24.03 18.81 48.17
C ARG A 36 -23.10 18.72 49.38
N ALA A 37 -21.79 18.56 49.19
CA ALA A 37 -20.84 18.48 50.29
C ALA A 37 -20.38 19.87 50.78
N GLN A 38 -20.34 20.89 49.93
CA GLN A 38 -19.85 22.23 50.32
C GLN A 38 -20.95 23.16 50.86
N ASP A 39 -22.17 23.09 50.32
CA ASP A 39 -23.27 23.95 50.77
C ASP A 39 -23.88 23.52 52.12
N GLN A 40 -23.79 22.24 52.49
CA GLN A 40 -24.35 21.74 53.76
C GLN A 40 -23.49 22.12 54.97
N ASP A 41 -22.16 22.11 54.83
CA ASP A 41 -21.23 22.50 55.90
C ASP A 41 -21.16 24.03 56.07
N ALA A 42 -21.35 24.81 55.00
CA ALA A 42 -21.38 26.28 55.09
C ALA A 42 -22.70 26.83 55.68
N ALA A 43 -23.80 26.08 55.56
CA ALA A 43 -25.13 26.49 56.03
C ALA A 43 -25.44 26.04 57.47
N SER A 44 -24.60 25.23 58.11
CA SER A 44 -24.88 24.66 59.45
C SER A 44 -24.84 25.66 60.61
N GLY A 45 -24.72 26.96 60.35
CA GLY A 45 -24.72 28.03 61.35
C GLY A 45 -25.33 29.36 60.91
N ILE A 46 -25.93 29.46 59.73
CA ILE A 46 -26.47 30.72 59.16
C ILE A 46 -27.97 30.54 58.92
N ALA A 47 -28.79 31.53 59.34
CA ALA A 47 -30.22 31.48 59.11
C ALA A 47 -30.53 31.47 57.59
N PRO A 48 -31.51 30.67 57.11
CA PRO A 48 -31.73 30.42 55.68
C PRO A 48 -31.89 31.69 54.82
N HIS A 49 -32.56 32.71 55.35
CA HIS A 49 -32.79 33.99 54.66
C HIS A 49 -31.53 34.86 54.53
N LEU A 50 -30.54 34.69 55.42
CA LEU A 50 -29.25 35.39 55.35
C LEU A 50 -28.29 34.67 54.40
N ALA A 51 -28.32 33.33 54.37
CA ALA A 51 -27.55 32.54 53.42
C ALA A 51 -27.95 32.92 51.97
N GLU A 52 -29.26 32.98 51.68
CA GLU A 52 -29.76 33.32 50.33
C GLU A 52 -29.37 34.75 49.88
N ALA A 53 -29.30 35.71 50.81
CA ALA A 53 -28.90 37.09 50.53
C ALA A 53 -27.37 37.29 50.40
N LEU A 54 -26.57 36.42 51.02
CA LEU A 54 -25.10 36.47 50.99
C LEU A 54 -24.49 35.59 49.89
N THR A 55 -25.22 34.60 49.38
CA THR A 55 -24.82 33.81 48.22
C THR A 55 -25.22 34.48 46.92
N VAL A 56 -24.31 35.24 46.32
CA VAL A 56 -24.51 35.77 44.96
C VAL A 56 -24.29 34.64 43.95
N GLY A 57 -25.37 34.18 43.30
CA GLY A 57 -25.29 33.22 42.19
C GLY A 57 -26.04 31.89 42.34
N SER A 58 -26.98 31.75 43.29
CA SER A 58 -27.76 30.53 43.51
C SER A 58 -28.63 30.06 42.32
N ASN A 59 -28.83 30.93 41.32
CA ASN A 59 -29.50 30.61 40.05
C ASN A 59 -28.50 30.35 38.91
N ALA A 60 -27.45 29.58 39.18
CA ALA A 60 -26.64 29.02 38.11
C ALA A 60 -27.48 28.01 37.31
N THR A 61 -27.99 28.45 36.16
CA THR A 61 -28.57 27.56 35.14
C THR A 61 -27.63 26.37 34.87
N LYS A 62 -28.18 25.20 34.52
CA LYS A 62 -27.45 23.94 34.21
C LYS A 62 -26.59 24.06 32.93
N ASN A 63 -25.76 25.07 32.84
CA ASN A 63 -24.86 25.29 31.72
C ASN A 63 -23.59 24.48 31.90
N LEU A 64 -22.93 24.16 30.78
CA LEU A 64 -21.64 23.50 30.74
C LEU A 64 -20.63 24.32 31.56
N GLN A 65 -20.11 23.72 32.63
CA GLN A 65 -19.06 24.32 33.45
C GLN A 65 -17.71 24.03 32.81
N PRO A 66 -16.68 24.87 33.03
CA PRO A 66 -15.33 24.58 32.56
C PRO A 66 -14.86 23.17 32.95
N ILE A 67 -15.20 22.68 34.14
CA ILE A 67 -14.81 21.34 34.55
C ILE A 67 -15.39 20.21 33.67
N ASP A 68 -16.56 20.41 33.06
CA ASP A 68 -17.16 19.45 32.13
C ASP A 68 -16.29 19.32 30.87
N GLY A 69 -15.74 20.45 30.39
CA GLY A 69 -14.82 20.47 29.26
C GLY A 69 -13.47 19.80 29.57
N ILE A 70 -12.93 19.96 30.79
CA ILE A 70 -11.65 19.34 31.18
C ILE A 70 -11.85 17.83 31.26
N ALA A 71 -12.92 17.39 31.92
CA ALA A 71 -13.24 15.97 32.03
C ALA A 71 -13.41 15.34 30.64
N LEU A 72 -14.13 16.00 29.73
CA LEU A 72 -14.29 15.51 28.35
C LEU A 72 -12.96 15.48 27.59
N ALA A 73 -12.13 16.53 27.68
CA ALA A 73 -10.82 16.57 27.04
C ALA A 73 -9.87 15.49 27.60
N LEU A 74 -9.90 15.24 28.91
CA LEU A 74 -9.13 14.17 29.55
C LEU A 74 -9.63 12.78 29.13
N CYS A 75 -10.95 12.57 29.03
CA CYS A 75 -11.50 11.32 28.49
C CYS A 75 -11.08 11.09 27.04
N LEU A 76 -11.14 12.12 26.18
CA LEU A 76 -10.68 12.04 24.80
C LEU A 76 -9.16 11.81 24.71
N GLY A 77 -8.36 12.48 25.55
CA GLY A 77 -6.92 12.23 25.65
C GLY A 77 -6.59 10.83 26.15
N THR A 78 -7.42 10.27 27.04
CA THR A 78 -7.30 8.89 27.50
C THR A 78 -7.62 7.90 26.38
N LEU A 79 -8.66 8.17 25.57
CA LEU A 79 -8.96 7.38 24.37
C LEU A 79 -7.83 7.50 23.35
N ALA A 80 -7.26 8.69 23.15
CA ALA A 80 -6.10 8.88 22.29
C ALA A 80 -4.91 8.03 22.76
N ALA A 81 -4.61 8.03 24.06
CA ALA A 81 -3.51 7.27 24.64
C ALA A 81 -3.77 5.74 24.66
N ALA A 82 -5.03 5.31 24.74
CA ALA A 82 -5.42 3.91 24.64
C ALA A 82 -5.17 3.33 23.24
N GLY A 83 -5.10 4.18 22.21
CA GLY A 83 -4.80 3.79 20.83
C GLY A 83 -5.84 2.84 20.24
N PRO A 84 -7.12 3.23 20.11
CA PRO A 84 -8.09 2.46 19.35
C PRO A 84 -7.66 2.39 17.89
N THR A 85 -7.82 1.21 17.30
CA THR A 85 -7.37 0.90 15.94
C THR A 85 -8.35 -0.06 15.26
N TRP A 86 -8.40 0.00 13.94
CA TRP A 86 -9.27 -0.81 13.07
C TRP A 86 -8.60 -1.09 11.72
N SER A 87 -7.28 -0.97 11.65
CA SER A 87 -6.48 -1.23 10.45
C SER A 87 -5.09 -1.71 10.83
N ARG A 88 -4.46 -2.54 9.99
CA ARG A 88 -3.07 -2.96 10.13
C ARG A 88 -2.15 -2.06 9.31
N VAL A 89 -0.91 -1.90 9.75
CA VAL A 89 0.16 -1.23 9.01
C VAL A 89 0.64 -2.19 7.92
N PRO A 90 0.61 -1.81 6.63
CA PRO A 90 1.12 -2.67 5.57
C PRO A 90 2.63 -2.84 5.70
N ASN A 91 3.15 -4.02 5.34
CA ASN A 91 4.58 -4.25 5.27
C ASN A 91 5.22 -3.26 4.27
N PRO A 92 6.18 -2.41 4.68
CA PRO A 92 6.72 -1.38 3.79
C PRO A 92 7.66 -1.92 2.70
N PHE A 93 8.06 -3.20 2.75
CA PHE A 93 8.74 -3.89 1.63
C PHE A 93 7.80 -4.40 0.55
N LEU A 94 6.51 -4.54 0.86
CA LEU A 94 5.49 -4.83 -0.15
C LEU A 94 5.04 -3.52 -0.78
N SER A 95 4.58 -3.57 -2.03
CA SER A 95 3.96 -2.40 -2.64
C SER A 95 2.80 -1.94 -1.75
N GLN A 96 2.81 -0.66 -1.35
CA GLN A 96 1.74 -0.06 -0.53
C GLN A 96 0.36 -0.07 -1.24
N THR A 97 0.36 -0.45 -2.51
CA THR A 97 -0.82 -0.70 -3.32
C THR A 97 -0.88 -2.19 -3.64
N ALA A 98 -2.05 -2.80 -3.43
CA ALA A 98 -2.29 -4.20 -3.76
C ALA A 98 -1.90 -4.55 -5.21
N PRO A 99 -1.42 -5.77 -5.46
CA PRO A 99 -1.38 -6.34 -6.80
C PRO A 99 -2.72 -6.15 -7.51
N LEU A 100 -2.69 -5.75 -8.78
CA LEU A 100 -3.89 -5.56 -9.59
C LEU A 100 -3.83 -6.44 -10.84
N VAL A 101 -4.85 -7.25 -11.07
CA VAL A 101 -5.02 -7.90 -12.38
C VAL A 101 -6.04 -7.12 -13.18
N VAL A 102 -5.60 -6.54 -14.29
CA VAL A 102 -6.48 -5.85 -15.24
C VAL A 102 -6.88 -6.85 -16.32
N ALA A 103 -8.17 -7.17 -16.40
CA ALA A 103 -8.77 -7.96 -17.46
C ALA A 103 -9.51 -7.03 -18.42
N LEU A 104 -8.90 -6.77 -19.59
CA LEU A 104 -9.46 -5.91 -20.63
C LEU A 104 -10.23 -6.74 -21.65
N GLU A 105 -11.48 -6.36 -21.89
CA GLU A 105 -12.28 -6.86 -23.00
C GLU A 105 -11.75 -6.33 -24.33
N VAL A 106 -11.47 -7.24 -25.26
CA VAL A 106 -10.95 -6.96 -26.59
C VAL A 106 -11.88 -7.60 -27.63
N SER A 107 -13.11 -7.07 -27.69
CA SER A 107 -14.21 -7.52 -28.54
C SER A 107 -14.54 -6.50 -29.64
N GLU A 108 -15.37 -6.89 -30.61
CA GLU A 108 -15.86 -5.97 -31.65
C GLU A 108 -16.70 -4.83 -31.08
N SER A 109 -17.51 -5.07 -30.04
CA SER A 109 -18.34 -4.03 -29.38
C SER A 109 -17.48 -2.93 -28.75
N MET A 110 -16.31 -3.29 -28.23
CA MET A 110 -15.32 -2.36 -27.71
C MET A 110 -14.69 -1.46 -28.78
N THR A 111 -14.85 -1.74 -30.09
CA THR A 111 -14.35 -0.83 -31.14
C THR A 111 -15.31 0.31 -31.47
N ASN A 112 -16.51 0.33 -30.85
CA ASN A 112 -17.52 1.35 -31.10
C ASN A 112 -17.00 2.76 -30.74
N PRO A 113 -17.15 3.76 -31.64
CA PRO A 113 -16.66 5.14 -31.43
C PRO A 113 -17.61 6.03 -30.61
N ASP A 114 -18.58 5.46 -29.89
CA ASP A 114 -19.52 6.22 -29.04
C ASP A 114 -18.86 6.86 -27.82
N VAL A 115 -17.73 6.31 -27.38
CA VAL A 115 -16.76 6.95 -26.49
C VAL A 115 -15.52 7.33 -27.30
N SER A 116 -15.23 8.62 -27.44
CA SER A 116 -14.08 9.04 -28.26
C SER A 116 -12.74 8.60 -27.65
N PRO A 117 -11.79 8.07 -28.45
CA PRO A 117 -11.90 7.75 -29.88
C PRO A 117 -12.67 6.44 -30.18
N SER A 118 -12.45 5.39 -29.40
CA SER A 118 -13.30 4.20 -29.29
C SER A 118 -13.32 3.70 -27.84
N ARG A 119 -14.27 2.84 -27.45
CA ARG A 119 -14.33 2.28 -26.08
C ARG A 119 -13.01 1.59 -25.69
N LEU A 120 -12.45 0.79 -26.59
CA LEU A 120 -11.18 0.06 -26.41
C LEU A 120 -9.99 1.01 -26.28
N GLU A 121 -9.87 2.00 -27.15
CA GLU A 121 -8.77 2.96 -27.10
C GLU A 121 -8.86 3.84 -25.85
N ARG A 122 -10.08 4.25 -25.47
CA ARG A 122 -10.31 5.00 -24.23
C ARG A 122 -9.97 4.15 -23.01
N ALA A 123 -10.39 2.89 -22.97
CA ALA A 123 -10.02 1.93 -21.94
C ALA A 123 -8.50 1.76 -21.85
N ARG A 124 -7.81 1.64 -22.99
CA ARG A 124 -6.35 1.56 -23.06
C ARG A 124 -5.69 2.77 -22.40
N PHE A 125 -6.12 4.00 -22.75
CA PHE A 125 -5.58 5.21 -22.12
C PHE A 125 -5.82 5.23 -20.61
N LYS A 126 -7.03 4.88 -20.15
CA LYS A 126 -7.34 4.79 -18.71
C LYS A 126 -6.47 3.77 -17.98
N ILE A 127 -6.21 2.61 -18.58
CA ILE A 127 -5.32 1.60 -18.00
C ILE A 127 -3.88 2.11 -17.97
N GLN A 128 -3.40 2.79 -19.03
CA GLN A 128 -2.06 3.39 -19.04
C GLN A 128 -1.89 4.45 -17.94
N ASP A 129 -2.90 5.31 -17.75
CA ASP A 129 -2.92 6.30 -16.68
C ASP A 129 -2.94 5.64 -15.30
N LEU A 130 -3.76 4.60 -15.11
CA LEU A 130 -3.82 3.82 -13.88
C LEU A 130 -2.48 3.16 -13.56
N VAL A 131 -1.83 2.54 -14.55
CA VAL A 131 -0.49 1.93 -14.40
C VAL A 131 0.55 2.98 -14.02
N GLY A 132 0.50 4.18 -14.61
CA GLY A 132 1.39 5.28 -14.25
C GLY A 132 1.18 5.82 -12.83
N ARG A 133 -0.07 5.96 -12.41
CA ARG A 133 -0.43 6.38 -11.04
C ARG A 133 0.04 5.35 -10.01
N ARG A 134 -0.07 4.07 -10.35
CA ARG A 134 0.35 2.92 -9.54
C ARG A 134 1.81 2.50 -9.76
N ALA A 135 2.69 3.39 -10.23
CA ALA A 135 4.11 3.07 -10.43
C ALA A 135 4.76 2.46 -9.18
N GLY A 136 5.36 1.27 -9.33
CA GLY A 136 5.92 0.47 -8.24
C GLY A 136 4.94 -0.51 -7.57
N ALA A 137 3.69 -0.60 -8.05
CA ALA A 137 2.75 -1.65 -7.67
C ALA A 137 2.59 -2.68 -8.79
N SER A 138 2.57 -3.96 -8.42
CA SER A 138 2.49 -5.06 -9.39
C SER A 138 1.14 -5.04 -10.12
N THR A 139 1.19 -4.94 -11.44
CA THR A 139 0.02 -5.03 -12.31
C THR A 139 0.20 -6.20 -13.28
N ALA A 140 -0.79 -7.07 -13.40
CA ALA A 140 -0.89 -8.07 -14.44
C ALA A 140 -1.94 -7.64 -15.46
N LEU A 141 -1.78 -8.11 -16.69
CA LEU A 141 -2.68 -7.78 -17.79
C LEU A 141 -3.20 -9.06 -18.43
N VAL A 142 -4.52 -9.15 -18.52
CA VAL A 142 -5.28 -10.21 -19.19
C VAL A 142 -6.10 -9.55 -20.30
N ALA A 143 -6.09 -10.15 -21.48
CA ALA A 143 -6.96 -9.77 -22.59
C ALA A 143 -7.98 -10.88 -22.79
N TYR A 144 -9.24 -10.53 -22.99
CA TYR A 144 -10.28 -11.52 -23.22
C TYR A 144 -11.28 -11.12 -24.31
N GLY A 145 -11.85 -12.13 -24.93
CA GLY A 145 -12.90 -12.08 -25.93
C GLY A 145 -13.74 -13.35 -25.79
N GLY A 146 -13.81 -14.21 -26.81
CA GLY A 146 -14.40 -15.54 -26.65
C GLY A 146 -13.56 -16.48 -25.75
N THR A 147 -12.25 -16.23 -25.66
CA THR A 147 -11.28 -16.87 -24.75
C THR A 147 -10.54 -15.79 -23.94
N ALA A 148 -9.93 -16.18 -22.82
CA ALA A 148 -9.10 -15.29 -22.00
C ALA A 148 -7.63 -15.72 -22.03
N HIS A 149 -6.73 -14.74 -22.18
CA HIS A 149 -5.31 -14.97 -22.30
C HIS A 149 -4.51 -14.00 -21.43
N ARG A 150 -3.48 -14.51 -20.77
CA ARG A 150 -2.53 -13.66 -20.04
C ARG A 150 -1.79 -12.86 -21.09
N VAL A 151 -1.66 -11.55 -20.92
CA VAL A 151 -0.81 -10.68 -21.75
C VAL A 151 0.53 -10.50 -21.03
N ALA A 152 0.45 -10.03 -19.78
CA ALA A 152 1.59 -9.82 -18.89
C ALA A 152 1.34 -10.48 -17.52
N PRO A 153 2.33 -11.19 -16.95
CA PRO A 153 2.28 -11.57 -15.53
C PRO A 153 2.36 -10.32 -14.63
N LEU A 154 2.20 -10.50 -13.31
CA LEU A 154 2.39 -9.43 -12.34
C LEU A 154 3.79 -8.80 -12.48
N THR A 155 3.83 -7.53 -12.86
CA THR A 155 5.06 -6.75 -13.02
C THR A 155 4.88 -5.33 -12.48
N ASP A 156 5.96 -4.76 -11.95
CA ASP A 156 6.06 -3.39 -11.49
C ASP A 156 6.54 -2.41 -12.58
N ASP A 157 6.90 -2.91 -13.79
CA ASP A 157 7.39 -2.09 -14.90
C ASP A 157 6.24 -1.55 -15.77
N PRO A 158 5.94 -0.24 -15.69
CA PRO A 158 4.86 0.37 -16.47
C PRO A 158 5.16 0.41 -17.97
N ASN A 159 6.43 0.38 -18.39
CA ASN A 159 6.81 0.50 -19.80
C ASN A 159 6.48 -0.78 -20.56
N ILE A 160 6.73 -1.94 -19.95
CA ILE A 160 6.37 -3.24 -20.51
C ILE A 160 4.85 -3.32 -20.70
N LEU A 161 4.08 -2.91 -19.68
CA LEU A 161 2.62 -2.92 -19.74
C LEU A 161 2.08 -2.00 -20.82
N LYS A 162 2.64 -0.79 -20.97
CA LYS A 162 2.25 0.16 -22.03
C LYS A 162 2.46 -0.42 -23.43
N ALA A 163 3.63 -1.01 -23.69
CA ALA A 163 3.93 -1.63 -24.99
C ALA A 163 3.00 -2.81 -25.30
N LEU A 164 2.68 -3.63 -24.29
CA LEU A 164 1.75 -4.75 -24.45
C LEU A 164 0.30 -4.31 -24.66
N LEU A 165 -0.14 -3.25 -23.97
CA LEU A 165 -1.49 -2.67 -24.11
C LEU A 165 -1.75 -2.12 -25.52
N GLU A 166 -0.75 -1.50 -26.13
CA GLU A 166 -0.85 -0.94 -27.49
C GLU A 166 -1.11 -2.01 -28.55
N GLY A 167 -0.58 -3.23 -28.34
CA GLY A 167 -0.77 -4.37 -29.25
C GLY A 167 -2.14 -5.06 -29.15
N LEU A 168 -3.02 -4.67 -28.23
CA LEU A 168 -4.31 -5.34 -28.02
C LEU A 168 -5.37 -4.84 -29.01
N SER A 169 -5.88 -5.74 -29.85
CA SER A 169 -6.99 -5.51 -30.79
C SER A 169 -7.86 -6.77 -30.94
N PRO A 170 -9.13 -6.67 -31.40
CA PRO A 170 -9.99 -7.85 -31.53
C PRO A 170 -9.40 -8.92 -32.48
N GLU A 171 -8.59 -8.50 -33.45
CA GLU A 171 -7.97 -9.39 -34.45
C GLU A 171 -6.89 -10.34 -33.89
N ILE A 172 -6.37 -10.07 -32.69
CA ILE A 172 -5.39 -10.95 -32.03
C ILE A 172 -6.07 -12.07 -31.23
N MET A 173 -7.38 -11.98 -30.99
CA MET A 173 -8.12 -12.96 -30.20
C MET A 173 -8.44 -14.22 -31.04
N PRO A 174 -8.19 -15.44 -30.53
CA PRO A 174 -8.50 -16.68 -31.24
C PRO A 174 -9.98 -16.90 -31.54
N SER A 175 -10.85 -16.43 -30.65
CA SER A 175 -12.30 -16.54 -30.78
C SER A 175 -12.98 -15.22 -30.41
N ALA A 176 -13.96 -14.82 -31.21
CA ALA A 176 -14.82 -13.67 -30.93
C ALA A 176 -15.83 -14.01 -29.82
N GLY A 177 -16.19 -13.02 -29.01
CA GLY A 177 -17.10 -13.15 -27.88
C GLY A 177 -16.69 -12.24 -26.72
N GLN A 178 -17.35 -12.42 -25.56
CA GLN A 178 -17.14 -11.61 -24.35
C GLN A 178 -17.20 -12.47 -23.08
N ASN A 179 -16.47 -13.59 -23.05
CA ASN A 179 -16.46 -14.57 -21.97
C ASN A 179 -15.77 -14.01 -20.70
N ALA A 180 -16.54 -13.29 -19.90
CA ALA A 180 -16.05 -12.65 -18.68
C ALA A 180 -15.72 -13.67 -17.59
N THR A 181 -16.38 -14.84 -17.59
CA THR A 181 -16.08 -15.95 -16.68
C THR A 181 -14.65 -16.45 -16.85
N ALA A 182 -14.21 -16.71 -18.08
CA ALA A 182 -12.85 -17.16 -18.36
C ALA A 182 -11.80 -16.11 -17.94
N ALA A 183 -12.11 -14.82 -18.14
CA ALA A 183 -11.24 -13.72 -17.74
C ALA A 183 -11.09 -13.64 -16.22
N LEU A 184 -12.20 -13.79 -15.49
CA LEU A 184 -12.22 -13.78 -14.04
C LEU A 184 -11.44 -14.96 -13.44
N ASP A 185 -11.60 -16.17 -14.00
CA ASP A 185 -10.89 -17.35 -13.52
C ASP A 185 -9.38 -17.25 -13.77
N LEU A 186 -8.97 -16.76 -14.94
CA LEU A 186 -7.57 -16.52 -15.22
C LEU A 186 -6.99 -15.43 -14.30
N ALA A 187 -7.73 -14.35 -14.06
CA ALA A 187 -7.30 -13.29 -13.15
C ALA A 187 -7.13 -13.77 -11.70
N ARG A 188 -8.04 -14.62 -11.21
CA ARG A 188 -7.89 -15.29 -9.91
C ARG A 188 -6.66 -16.20 -9.87
N ALA A 189 -6.41 -16.94 -10.95
CA ALA A 189 -5.22 -17.79 -11.06
C ALA A 189 -3.92 -16.99 -11.10
N GLU A 190 -3.91 -15.77 -11.66
CA GLU A 190 -2.76 -14.85 -11.56
C GLU A 190 -2.53 -14.36 -10.13
N LEU A 191 -3.59 -13.92 -9.44
CA LEU A 191 -3.47 -13.45 -8.06
C LEU A 191 -3.01 -14.57 -7.11
N ALA A 192 -3.49 -15.79 -7.30
CA ALA A 192 -3.12 -16.93 -6.47
C ALA A 192 -1.63 -17.32 -6.54
N ARG A 193 -0.87 -16.77 -7.50
CA ARG A 193 0.59 -16.98 -7.60
C ARG A 193 1.37 -16.15 -6.59
N VAL A 194 0.76 -15.14 -5.99
CA VAL A 194 1.38 -14.24 -5.01
C VAL A 194 0.62 -14.37 -3.69
N GLN A 195 1.35 -14.39 -2.58
CA GLN A 195 0.73 -14.51 -1.25
C GLN A 195 0.04 -13.21 -0.80
N THR A 196 0.34 -12.10 -1.45
CA THR A 196 -0.23 -10.78 -1.17
C THR A 196 -1.65 -10.68 -1.74
N PRO A 197 -2.65 -10.32 -0.92
CA PRO A 197 -4.00 -10.08 -1.41
C PRO A 197 -4.03 -8.97 -2.47
N GLY A 198 -4.62 -9.28 -3.63
CA GLY A 198 -4.75 -8.36 -4.75
C GLY A 198 -6.20 -8.00 -5.07
N ALA A 199 -6.40 -7.17 -6.09
CA ALA A 199 -7.70 -6.84 -6.65
C ALA A 199 -7.77 -7.19 -8.14
N ILE A 200 -8.98 -7.39 -8.65
CA ILE A 200 -9.24 -7.62 -10.08
C ILE A 200 -10.01 -6.42 -10.62
N LEU A 201 -9.51 -5.83 -11.71
CA LEU A 201 -10.20 -4.81 -12.49
C LEU A 201 -10.64 -5.42 -13.81
N LEU A 202 -11.94 -5.63 -14.01
CA LEU A 202 -12.49 -5.93 -15.33
C LEU A 202 -12.83 -4.63 -16.05
N VAL A 203 -12.45 -4.55 -17.31
CA VAL A 203 -12.77 -3.42 -18.19
C VAL A 203 -13.60 -3.95 -19.35
N LEU A 204 -14.89 -3.61 -19.35
CA LEU A 204 -15.89 -4.22 -20.22
C LEU A 204 -16.97 -3.22 -20.60
N ASP A 205 -17.69 -3.47 -21.70
CA ASP A 205 -18.81 -2.64 -22.12
C ASP A 205 -20.19 -3.24 -21.86
N GLY A 206 -20.23 -4.50 -21.44
CA GLY A 206 -21.44 -5.24 -21.08
C GLY A 206 -21.10 -6.58 -20.41
N LEU A 207 -22.10 -7.19 -19.77
CA LEU A 207 -21.99 -8.52 -19.20
C LEU A 207 -23.17 -9.37 -19.66
N ASP A 208 -22.90 -10.60 -20.09
CA ASP A 208 -23.94 -11.56 -20.46
C ASP A 208 -24.60 -12.15 -19.22
N ASP A 209 -25.91 -12.41 -19.30
CA ASP A 209 -26.67 -13.04 -18.21
C ASP A 209 -26.09 -14.42 -17.81
N ALA A 210 -25.45 -15.12 -18.75
CA ALA A 210 -24.78 -16.40 -18.51
C ALA A 210 -23.56 -16.26 -17.58
N ASP A 211 -22.89 -15.12 -17.60
CA ASP A 211 -21.67 -14.87 -16.82
C ASP A 211 -21.97 -14.37 -15.40
N VAL A 212 -23.18 -13.84 -15.14
CA VAL A 212 -23.58 -13.29 -13.81
C VAL A 212 -23.34 -14.28 -12.66
N ALA A 213 -23.54 -15.57 -12.92
CA ALA A 213 -23.33 -16.61 -11.93
C ALA A 213 -21.86 -16.74 -11.49
N ALA A 214 -20.89 -16.48 -12.37
CA ALA A 214 -19.47 -16.53 -12.02
C ALA A 214 -19.05 -15.41 -11.03
N PHE A 215 -19.83 -14.35 -10.98
CA PHE A 215 -19.65 -13.20 -10.08
C PHE A 215 -20.52 -13.28 -8.80
N SER A 216 -21.37 -14.31 -8.65
CA SER A 216 -22.30 -14.49 -7.53
C SER A 216 -22.11 -15.87 -6.88
N PRO A 217 -21.44 -16.06 -5.71
CA PRO A 217 -20.99 -15.11 -4.70
C PRO A 217 -19.46 -15.09 -4.54
N ILE A 218 -18.84 -13.92 -4.75
CA ILE A 218 -17.47 -13.65 -4.27
C ILE A 218 -17.54 -13.81 -2.73
N SER A 219 -17.05 -14.94 -2.22
CA SER A 219 -16.95 -15.21 -0.78
C SER A 219 -16.03 -14.18 -0.15
N GLU A 220 -16.17 -13.91 1.16
CA GLU A 220 -15.32 -12.94 1.90
C GLU A 220 -13.80 -13.17 1.71
N ASN A 221 -13.39 -14.39 1.34
CA ASN A 221 -12.00 -14.78 1.10
C ASN A 221 -11.51 -14.64 -0.35
N GLN A 222 -12.32 -14.14 -1.28
CA GLN A 222 -11.91 -13.98 -2.68
C GLN A 222 -11.48 -12.55 -2.98
N ALA A 223 -10.60 -12.40 -3.97
CA ALA A 223 -10.13 -11.09 -4.40
C ALA A 223 -11.31 -10.19 -4.81
N PRO A 224 -11.36 -8.94 -4.34
CA PRO A 224 -12.36 -7.95 -4.72
C PRO A 224 -12.35 -7.74 -6.23
N VAL A 225 -13.55 -7.66 -6.81
CA VAL A 225 -13.74 -7.39 -8.23
C VAL A 225 -14.29 -5.98 -8.41
N ILE A 226 -13.60 -5.19 -9.23
CA ILE A 226 -13.97 -3.84 -9.64
C ILE A 226 -14.23 -3.90 -11.15
N VAL A 227 -15.30 -3.26 -11.60
CA VAL A 227 -15.65 -3.18 -13.01
C VAL A 227 -15.54 -1.73 -13.46
N LEU A 228 -14.69 -1.45 -14.45
CA LEU A 228 -14.73 -0.23 -15.23
C LEU A 228 -15.66 -0.45 -16.42
N PHE A 229 -16.83 0.21 -16.37
CA PHE A 229 -17.85 0.09 -17.40
C PHE A 229 -17.54 1.07 -18.54
N ALA A 230 -16.99 0.54 -19.63
CA ALA A 230 -16.52 1.26 -20.81
C ALA A 230 -17.67 1.56 -21.80
N ALA A 231 -18.79 2.04 -21.30
CA ALA A 231 -19.91 2.49 -22.11
C ALA A 231 -20.36 3.90 -21.67
N PRO A 232 -21.03 4.67 -22.55
CA PRO A 232 -21.51 5.99 -22.19
C PRO A 232 -22.55 5.96 -21.05
N GLU A 233 -22.69 7.06 -20.30
CA GLU A 233 -23.56 7.14 -19.11
C GLU A 233 -25.04 6.83 -19.36
N ASN A 234 -25.51 6.91 -20.61
CA ASN A 234 -26.89 6.63 -21.01
C ASN A 234 -27.16 5.15 -21.30
N VAL A 235 -26.13 4.29 -21.32
CA VAL A 235 -26.27 2.86 -21.55
C VAL A 235 -26.59 2.16 -20.23
N SER A 236 -27.61 1.28 -20.25
CA SER A 236 -28.00 0.49 -19.08
C SER A 236 -26.88 -0.49 -18.70
N GLN A 237 -26.62 -0.60 -17.40
CA GLN A 237 -25.67 -1.57 -16.85
C GLN A 237 -26.14 -3.03 -16.99
N GLY A 238 -27.43 -3.26 -17.32
CA GLY A 238 -27.96 -4.59 -17.63
C GLY A 238 -27.65 -5.61 -16.53
N ALA A 239 -26.99 -6.70 -16.90
CA ALA A 239 -26.60 -7.78 -16.00
C ALA A 239 -25.62 -7.36 -14.89
N LEU A 240 -24.82 -6.30 -15.10
CA LEU A 240 -23.91 -5.77 -14.07
C LEU A 240 -24.66 -5.22 -12.85
N ALA A 241 -25.88 -4.70 -13.04
CA ALA A 241 -26.71 -4.19 -11.95
C ALA A 241 -27.20 -5.31 -11.00
N GLN A 242 -27.10 -6.58 -11.42
CA GLN A 242 -27.47 -7.73 -10.60
C GLN A 242 -26.34 -8.12 -9.62
N LEU A 243 -25.13 -7.57 -9.80
CA LEU A 243 -23.97 -7.89 -8.97
C LEU A 243 -24.00 -7.09 -7.65
N THR A 244 -24.05 -7.79 -6.51
CA THR A 244 -24.17 -7.16 -5.19
C THR A 244 -22.83 -6.83 -4.53
N ASN A 245 -21.77 -7.59 -4.85
CA ASN A 245 -20.43 -7.46 -4.23
C ASN A 245 -19.36 -6.94 -5.20
N VAL A 246 -19.78 -6.35 -6.33
CA VAL A 246 -18.87 -5.82 -7.36
C VAL A 246 -19.06 -4.31 -7.45
N LYS A 247 -17.95 -3.57 -7.36
CA LYS A 247 -17.99 -2.12 -7.52
C LYS A 247 -17.93 -1.78 -9.01
N VAL A 248 -19.07 -1.39 -9.58
CA VAL A 248 -19.15 -0.87 -10.95
C VAL A 248 -18.84 0.64 -10.94
N VAL A 249 -17.84 1.03 -11.72
CA VAL A 249 -17.38 2.41 -11.93
C VAL A 249 -17.62 2.77 -13.39
N PRO A 250 -18.49 3.76 -13.70
CA PRO A 250 -18.67 4.21 -15.07
C PRO A 250 -17.40 4.94 -15.54
N LEU A 251 -17.07 4.79 -16.82
CA LEU A 251 -15.95 5.48 -17.42
C LEU A 251 -16.19 6.99 -17.46
N SER A 252 -15.21 7.76 -16.98
CA SER A 252 -15.28 9.23 -16.94
C SER A 252 -14.34 9.87 -17.97
N VAL A 253 -14.69 11.08 -18.40
CA VAL A 253 -13.79 11.91 -19.23
C VAL A 253 -12.61 12.43 -18.40
N ASP A 254 -12.83 12.69 -17.11
CA ASP A 254 -11.81 13.09 -16.14
C ASP A 254 -11.30 11.89 -15.33
N ASP A 255 -10.48 12.14 -14.31
CA ASP A 255 -9.84 11.08 -13.50
C ASP A 255 -10.70 10.55 -12.34
N THR A 256 -11.98 10.94 -12.25
CA THR A 256 -12.88 10.54 -11.17
C THR A 256 -13.12 9.02 -11.14
N ASP A 257 -13.05 8.36 -12.30
CA ASP A 257 -13.14 6.91 -12.42
C ASP A 257 -11.89 6.21 -11.86
N LEU A 258 -10.69 6.70 -12.21
CA LEU A 258 -9.42 6.20 -11.71
C LEU A 258 -9.33 6.37 -10.18
N ASP A 259 -9.73 7.52 -9.64
CA ASP A 259 -9.76 7.79 -8.20
C ASP A 259 -10.73 6.87 -7.44
N GLN A 260 -11.83 6.45 -8.08
CA GLN A 260 -12.75 5.47 -7.50
C GLN A 260 -12.15 4.06 -7.51
N ILE A 261 -11.51 3.65 -8.61
CA ILE A 261 -10.86 2.34 -8.75
C ILE A 261 -9.72 2.22 -7.72
N GLU A 262 -8.87 3.24 -7.58
CA GLU A 262 -7.77 3.23 -6.62
C GLU A 262 -8.27 3.16 -5.18
N ARG A 263 -9.29 3.94 -4.83
CA ARG A 263 -9.89 3.88 -3.49
C ARG A 263 -10.52 2.52 -3.20
N ALA A 264 -11.21 1.92 -4.18
CA ALA A 264 -11.81 0.60 -4.03
C ALA A 264 -10.73 -0.49 -3.85
N ALA A 265 -9.69 -0.47 -4.68
CA ALA A 265 -8.56 -1.41 -4.58
C ALA A 265 -7.82 -1.25 -3.24
N ALA A 266 -7.57 -0.02 -2.80
CA ALA A 266 -6.90 0.26 -1.54
C ALA A 266 -7.75 -0.14 -0.31
N ALA A 267 -9.06 0.09 -0.36
CA ALA A 267 -9.97 -0.32 0.70
C ALA A 267 -10.02 -1.84 0.85
N ALA A 268 -10.08 -2.55 -0.28
CA ALA A 268 -10.13 -4.00 -0.26
C ALA A 268 -8.79 -4.63 0.14
N TYR A 269 -7.67 -4.02 -0.24
CA TYR A 269 -6.35 -4.38 0.29
C TYR A 269 -6.30 -4.24 1.81
N ARG A 270 -6.70 -3.09 2.35
CA ARG A 270 -6.72 -2.87 3.80
C ARG A 270 -7.62 -3.87 4.53
N ALA A 271 -8.77 -4.22 3.94
CA ALA A 271 -9.66 -5.23 4.51
C ALA A 271 -8.98 -6.61 4.58
N SER A 272 -8.24 -7.00 3.54
CA SER A 272 -7.51 -8.28 3.54
C SER A 272 -6.36 -8.33 4.55
N LEU A 273 -5.72 -7.19 4.83
CA LEU A 273 -4.65 -7.10 5.83
C LEU A 273 -5.16 -7.33 7.26
N LEU A 274 -6.45 -7.11 7.54
CA LEU A 274 -7.01 -7.29 8.89
C LEU A 274 -6.87 -8.72 9.42
N GLY A 275 -6.88 -9.71 8.51
CA GLY A 275 -6.71 -11.12 8.84
C GLY A 275 -5.26 -11.58 8.97
N ASP A 276 -4.28 -10.73 8.63
CA ASP A 276 -2.86 -11.06 8.79
C ASP A 276 -2.39 -10.66 10.20
N ASP A 277 -2.35 -11.65 11.10
CA ASP A 277 -1.94 -11.46 12.49
C ASP A 277 -0.45 -11.10 12.66
N ARG A 278 0.35 -11.26 11.60
CA ARG A 278 1.78 -10.91 11.60
C ARG A 278 2.00 -9.40 11.50
N LEU A 279 1.01 -8.64 11.03
CA LEU A 279 1.14 -7.19 10.82
C LEU A 279 0.85 -6.41 12.10
N ASP A 280 1.57 -5.31 12.30
CA ASP A 280 1.30 -4.39 13.40
C ASP A 280 0.00 -3.62 13.19
N TRP A 281 -0.65 -3.25 14.28
CA TRP A 281 -1.84 -2.41 14.26
C TRP A 281 -1.49 -0.94 14.04
N ASP A 282 -2.26 -0.25 13.20
CA ASP A 282 -2.11 1.17 12.88
C ASP A 282 -2.80 2.03 13.96
N ASP A 283 -2.04 2.75 14.77
CA ASP A 283 -2.58 3.56 15.88
C ASP A 283 -3.41 4.75 15.35
N ARG A 284 -4.73 4.69 15.55
CA ARG A 284 -5.67 5.76 15.17
C ARG A 284 -6.07 6.65 16.36
N GLY A 285 -5.43 6.51 17.51
CA GLY A 285 -5.71 7.28 18.72
C GLY A 285 -5.54 8.78 18.55
N TRP A 286 -4.61 9.22 17.70
CA TRP A 286 -4.38 10.63 17.40
C TRP A 286 -5.63 11.37 16.90
N MET A 287 -6.60 10.66 16.31
CA MET A 287 -7.87 11.25 15.87
C MET A 287 -8.67 11.89 17.03
N PHE A 288 -8.55 11.36 18.25
CA PHE A 288 -9.19 11.93 19.45
C PHE A 288 -8.46 13.17 19.97
N GLY A 289 -7.21 13.40 19.54
CA GLY A 289 -6.45 14.61 19.85
C GLY A 289 -7.08 15.87 19.26
N TRP A 290 -7.62 15.82 18.04
CA TRP A 290 -8.29 16.96 17.38
C TRP A 290 -9.49 17.51 18.16
N PRO A 291 -10.52 16.71 18.52
CA PRO A 291 -11.64 17.21 19.32
C PRO A 291 -11.21 17.62 20.72
N ALA A 292 -10.23 16.92 21.33
CA ALA A 292 -9.68 17.33 22.62
C ALA A 292 -9.02 18.73 22.53
N MET A 293 -8.25 18.99 21.48
CA MET A 293 -7.63 20.29 21.22
C MET A 293 -8.67 21.38 21.01
N LEU A 294 -9.75 21.14 20.25
CA LEU A 294 -10.84 22.11 20.07
C LEU A 294 -11.51 22.49 21.39
N ILE A 295 -11.71 21.53 22.30
CA ILE A 295 -12.24 21.79 23.63
C ILE A 295 -11.23 22.59 24.46
N LEU A 296 -9.94 22.25 24.38
CA LEU A 296 -8.87 22.98 25.08
C LEU A 296 -8.72 24.42 24.57
N LEU A 297 -9.00 24.70 23.29
CA LEU A 297 -8.94 26.07 22.74
C LEU A 297 -9.94 27.02 23.41
N LEU A 298 -11.06 26.51 23.93
CA LEU A 298 -12.04 27.32 24.67
C LEU A 298 -11.45 27.89 25.99
N TRP A 299 -10.34 27.32 26.50
CA TRP A 299 -9.62 27.86 27.67
C TRP A 299 -8.80 29.11 27.40
N PHE A 300 -8.60 29.50 26.13
CA PHE A 300 -8.01 30.80 25.80
C PHE A 300 -9.02 31.95 25.97
N ARG A 301 -10.30 31.65 26.26
CA ARG A 301 -11.33 32.65 26.50
C ARG A 301 -11.08 33.41 27.80
N ARG A 302 -11.05 34.74 27.70
CA ARG A 302 -10.89 35.67 28.83
C ARG A 302 -11.97 35.41 29.91
N GLY A 303 -11.54 35.07 31.12
CA GLY A 303 -12.41 34.75 32.28
C GLY A 303 -12.32 33.30 32.77
N TRP A 304 -11.67 32.40 32.02
CA TRP A 304 -11.43 31.00 32.41
C TRP A 304 -9.98 30.88 32.91
N THR A 305 -9.70 31.43 34.11
CA THR A 305 -8.33 31.64 34.59
C THR A 305 -7.66 30.36 35.09
N MET A 306 -6.98 29.64 34.19
CA MET A 306 -5.74 28.95 34.55
C MET A 306 -4.60 29.94 34.28
N ARG A 307 -3.69 30.17 35.24
CA ARG A 307 -2.49 31.02 35.06
C ARG A 307 -1.47 30.29 34.17
N TRP A 308 -1.76 30.13 32.88
CA TRP A 308 -0.90 29.49 31.89
C TRP A 308 0.51 30.08 31.82
N ILE A 309 0.67 31.34 32.24
CA ILE A 309 1.97 32.03 32.36
C ILE A 309 2.95 31.26 33.26
N ILE A 310 2.48 30.54 34.29
CA ILE A 310 3.36 29.75 35.16
C ILE A 310 3.86 28.49 34.43
N LEU A 311 3.00 27.83 33.64
CA LEU A 311 3.38 26.66 32.83
C LEU A 311 4.29 27.04 31.66
N LEU A 312 4.00 28.16 30.98
CA LEU A 312 4.88 28.72 29.94
C LEU A 312 6.24 29.14 30.49
N GLY A 313 6.26 29.72 31.71
CA GLY A 313 7.49 30.06 32.42
C GLY A 313 8.28 28.86 32.95
N LEU A 314 7.61 27.72 33.22
CA LEU A 314 8.29 26.47 33.59
C LEU A 314 8.78 25.68 32.37
N ALA A 315 8.09 25.78 31.23
CA ALA A 315 8.49 25.13 29.99
C ALA A 315 9.72 25.81 29.34
N SER A 316 9.85 27.14 29.49
CA SER A 316 10.98 27.90 28.96
C SER A 316 12.31 27.69 29.70
N THR A 317 12.31 27.05 30.87
CA THR A 317 13.54 26.76 31.64
C THR A 317 14.16 25.40 31.33
N VAL A 318 13.48 24.55 30.53
CA VAL A 318 13.93 23.17 30.25
C VAL A 318 14.52 23.02 28.84
N MET A 319 14.23 23.93 27.90
CA MET A 319 14.79 23.89 26.54
C MET A 319 15.66 25.11 26.26
N GLY A 320 16.97 24.91 26.18
CA GLY A 320 17.89 25.92 25.65
C GLY A 320 17.57 26.22 24.18
N PRO A 321 17.81 27.46 23.71
CA PRO A 321 17.60 27.79 22.30
C PRO A 321 18.54 26.98 21.42
N GLN A 322 17.99 26.02 20.68
CA GLN A 322 18.68 25.41 19.56
C GLN A 322 18.45 26.29 18.33
N SER A 323 19.51 26.50 17.55
CA SER A 323 19.40 27.12 16.23
C SER A 323 18.65 26.15 15.31
N ALA A 324 17.34 26.34 15.18
CA ALA A 324 16.53 25.68 14.17
C ALA A 324 16.29 26.66 13.02
N GLN A 325 16.73 26.31 11.82
CA GLN A 325 16.09 26.83 10.61
C GLN A 325 14.75 26.11 10.52
N ALA A 326 13.66 26.85 10.73
CA ALA A 326 12.33 26.32 10.56
C ALA A 326 11.75 26.94 9.28
N ASP A 327 11.44 26.10 8.30
CA ASP A 327 10.53 26.47 7.22
C ASP A 327 9.10 26.54 7.80
N VAL A 328 8.17 27.19 7.11
CA VAL A 328 6.77 27.31 7.53
C VAL A 328 6.14 25.92 7.70
N ALA A 329 6.56 24.95 6.90
CA ALA A 329 6.11 23.56 7.01
C ALA A 329 6.44 22.93 8.38
N ASP A 330 7.61 23.25 8.96
CA ASP A 330 8.08 22.70 10.24
C ASP A 330 7.19 23.11 11.43
N TRP A 331 6.37 24.15 11.27
CA TRP A 331 5.44 24.61 12.31
C TRP A 331 4.21 23.71 12.42
N PHE A 332 3.86 23.03 11.33
CA PHE A 332 2.62 22.26 11.22
C PHE A 332 2.87 20.77 11.04
N LEU A 333 4.02 20.38 10.49
CA LEU A 333 4.35 19.02 10.12
C LEU A 333 5.69 18.61 10.72
N THR A 334 5.72 17.43 11.34
CA THR A 334 6.99 16.82 11.79
C THR A 334 7.85 16.43 10.57
N PRO A 335 9.18 16.29 10.71
CA PRO A 335 10.04 15.82 9.63
C PRO A 335 9.57 14.49 9.02
N ASP A 336 9.10 13.54 9.84
CA ASP A 336 8.53 12.29 9.34
C ASP A 336 7.22 12.48 8.57
N GLN A 337 6.37 13.45 8.96
CA GLN A 337 5.16 13.77 8.18
C GLN A 337 5.51 14.41 6.83
N GLN A 338 6.50 15.31 6.81
CA GLN A 338 7.02 15.88 5.58
C GLN A 338 7.67 14.81 4.70
N GLY A 339 8.44 13.90 5.30
CA GLY A 339 9.02 12.73 4.65
C GLY A 339 7.96 11.81 4.06
N MET A 340 6.88 11.53 4.78
CA MET A 340 5.74 10.75 4.26
C MET A 340 5.04 11.44 3.08
N LEU A 341 4.87 12.76 3.13
CA LEU A 341 4.32 13.50 2.00
C LEU A 341 5.24 13.41 0.78
N ALA A 342 6.55 13.64 0.94
CA ALA A 342 7.52 13.48 -0.13
C ALA A 342 7.56 12.04 -0.68
N TYR A 343 7.46 11.04 0.21
CA TYR A 343 7.41 9.62 -0.17
C TYR A 343 6.15 9.30 -1.00
N HIS A 344 4.98 9.79 -0.60
CA HIS A 344 3.74 9.63 -1.35
C HIS A 344 3.77 10.35 -2.70
N ASP A 345 4.43 11.51 -2.77
CA ASP A 345 4.69 12.25 -4.02
C ASP A 345 5.75 11.57 -4.90
N LYS A 346 6.28 10.41 -4.51
CA LYS A 346 7.35 9.66 -5.19
C LYS A 346 8.70 10.41 -5.26
N ARG A 347 8.90 11.42 -4.41
CA ARG A 347 10.17 12.12 -4.21
C ARG A 347 10.99 11.41 -3.14
N PHE A 348 11.51 10.24 -3.49
CA PHE A 348 12.16 9.34 -2.54
C PHE A 348 13.50 9.87 -2.02
N ASP A 349 14.26 10.59 -2.83
CA ASP A 349 15.50 11.26 -2.40
C ASP A 349 15.23 12.26 -1.27
N ASP A 350 14.28 13.19 -1.49
CA ASP A 350 13.85 14.17 -0.48
C ASP A 350 13.35 13.48 0.80
N ALA A 351 12.51 12.45 0.65
CA ALA A 351 11.97 11.70 1.77
C ALA A 351 13.09 11.05 2.61
N GLY A 352 14.14 10.52 1.98
CA GLY A 352 15.29 9.91 2.63
C GLY A 352 16.15 10.88 3.45
N GLU A 353 16.00 12.19 3.24
CA GLU A 353 16.63 13.22 4.07
C GLU A 353 15.70 13.78 5.16
N LEU A 354 14.38 13.75 4.92
CA LEU A 354 13.38 14.28 5.85
C LEU A 354 13.05 13.31 7.00
N PHE A 355 13.06 11.99 6.74
CA PHE A 355 12.73 11.00 7.76
C PHE A 355 13.75 10.98 8.91
N VAL A 356 13.22 11.10 10.12
CA VAL A 356 13.93 10.89 11.39
C VAL A 356 13.80 9.43 11.80
N ASP A 357 12.66 8.78 11.55
CA ASP A 357 12.49 7.35 11.78
C ASP A 357 13.49 6.55 10.90
N PRO A 358 14.37 5.75 11.52
CA PRO A 358 15.48 5.11 10.80
C PRO A 358 14.99 4.07 9.79
N MET A 359 13.85 3.44 10.07
CA MET A 359 13.28 2.43 9.17
C MET A 359 12.72 3.11 7.92
N TRP A 360 11.88 4.13 8.07
CA TRP A 360 11.34 4.90 6.94
C TRP A 360 12.42 5.60 6.13
N ARG A 361 13.47 6.08 6.79
CA ARG A 361 14.63 6.65 6.11
C ARG A 361 15.31 5.62 5.21
N ALA A 362 15.61 4.43 5.73
CA ALA A 362 16.21 3.34 4.96
C ALA A 362 15.32 2.91 3.77
N TYR A 363 13.99 2.85 3.98
CA TYR A 363 13.05 2.57 2.90
C TYR A 363 13.04 3.62 1.80
N ALA A 364 13.00 4.91 2.16
CA ALA A 364 13.03 6.00 1.18
C ALA A 364 14.31 5.92 0.34
N LYS A 365 15.45 5.68 0.98
CA LYS A 365 16.75 5.49 0.32
C LYS A 365 16.77 4.28 -0.62
N TYR A 366 16.21 3.15 -0.20
CA TYR A 366 16.05 1.97 -1.06
C TYR A 366 15.19 2.29 -2.29
N ARG A 367 14.07 3.01 -2.12
CA ARG A 367 13.16 3.40 -3.21
C ARG A 367 13.77 4.44 -4.15
N ALA A 368 14.67 5.28 -3.64
CA ALA A 368 15.49 6.19 -4.43
C ALA A 368 16.60 5.48 -5.24
N GLY A 369 16.80 4.17 -5.05
CA GLY A 369 17.86 3.40 -5.71
C GLY A 369 19.23 3.55 -5.04
N GLN A 370 19.31 4.18 -3.87
CA GLN A 370 20.52 4.34 -3.07
C GLN A 370 20.76 3.07 -2.22
N TYR A 371 20.90 1.93 -2.91
CA TYR A 371 20.94 0.60 -2.29
C TYR A 371 22.08 0.41 -1.27
N PRO A 372 23.32 0.89 -1.51
CA PRO A 372 24.39 0.75 -0.52
C PRO A 372 24.07 1.46 0.80
N GLU A 373 23.61 2.71 0.73
CA GLU A 373 23.23 3.51 1.91
C GLU A 373 22.04 2.87 2.65
N ALA A 374 21.03 2.41 1.90
CA ALA A 374 19.87 1.74 2.47
C ALA A 374 20.27 0.45 3.21
N ALA A 375 21.14 -0.37 2.62
CA ALA A 375 21.63 -1.60 3.25
C ALA A 375 22.33 -1.32 4.59
N GLU A 376 23.18 -0.31 4.66
CA GLU A 376 23.84 0.09 5.91
C GLU A 376 22.88 0.60 6.97
N MET A 377 21.85 1.36 6.58
CA MET A 377 20.84 1.85 7.51
C MET A 377 20.01 0.70 8.07
N PHE A 378 19.56 -0.21 7.20
CA PHE A 378 18.83 -1.41 7.62
C PHE A 378 19.66 -2.30 8.55
N ALA A 379 20.94 -2.51 8.27
CA ALA A 379 21.82 -3.34 9.10
C ALA A 379 21.94 -2.88 10.56
N ARG A 380 21.69 -1.59 10.83
CA ARG A 380 21.75 -0.98 12.17
C ARG A 380 20.46 -1.14 12.98
N ILE A 381 19.39 -1.65 12.38
CA ILE A 381 18.08 -1.82 13.02
C ILE A 381 17.89 -3.30 13.32
N ASP A 382 17.71 -3.66 14.59
CA ASP A 382 17.62 -5.06 15.03
C ASP A 382 16.19 -5.61 14.95
N THR A 383 15.64 -5.68 13.73
CA THR A 383 14.33 -6.25 13.46
C THR A 383 14.39 -7.19 12.24
N ALA A 384 13.52 -8.20 12.20
CA ALA A 384 13.44 -9.14 11.07
C ALA A 384 13.17 -8.40 9.76
N SER A 385 12.25 -7.42 9.79
CA SER A 385 11.96 -6.54 8.67
C SER A 385 13.21 -5.79 8.19
N ALA A 386 13.98 -5.18 9.09
CA ALA A 386 15.18 -4.46 8.67
C ALA A 386 16.21 -5.39 8.02
N ALA A 387 16.42 -6.59 8.56
CA ALA A 387 17.29 -7.59 7.96
C ALA A 387 16.80 -8.03 6.55
N MET A 388 15.49 -8.16 6.35
CA MET A 388 14.92 -8.37 5.00
C MET A 388 15.23 -7.20 4.06
N GLY A 389 15.12 -5.96 4.54
CA GLY A 389 15.44 -4.76 3.76
C GLY A 389 16.89 -4.62 3.39
N GLU A 390 17.79 -4.99 4.30
CA GLU A 390 19.21 -5.14 4.01
C GLU A 390 19.40 -6.14 2.87
N GLY A 391 18.82 -7.35 2.99
CA GLY A 391 18.91 -8.38 1.95
C GLY A 391 18.42 -7.89 0.58
N MET A 392 17.27 -7.23 0.53
CA MET A 392 16.72 -6.66 -0.72
C MET A 392 17.63 -5.61 -1.33
N SER A 393 18.17 -4.71 -0.50
CA SER A 393 19.10 -3.67 -0.94
C SER A 393 20.40 -4.27 -1.51
N ARG A 394 20.94 -5.28 -0.82
CA ARG A 394 22.15 -5.98 -1.24
C ARG A 394 21.97 -6.77 -2.54
N ILE A 395 20.84 -7.45 -2.74
CA ILE A 395 20.52 -8.11 -4.03
C ILE A 395 20.51 -7.09 -5.17
N ARG A 396 19.87 -5.93 -4.98
CA ARG A 396 19.82 -4.87 -5.99
C ARG A 396 21.21 -4.31 -6.29
N ASN A 397 22.12 -4.31 -5.30
CA ASN A 397 23.53 -3.97 -5.46
C ASN A 397 24.43 -5.14 -5.93
N ARG A 398 23.84 -6.29 -6.30
CA ARG A 398 24.54 -7.53 -6.72
C ARG A 398 25.44 -8.17 -5.65
N GLU A 399 25.22 -7.84 -4.38
CA GLU A 399 25.88 -8.44 -3.23
C GLU A 399 25.12 -9.69 -2.76
N TYR A 400 25.18 -10.77 -3.54
CA TYR A 400 24.33 -11.95 -3.30
C TYR A 400 24.64 -12.68 -1.99
N ARG A 401 25.93 -12.88 -1.64
CA ARG A 401 26.29 -13.56 -0.37
C ARG A 401 25.90 -12.74 0.87
N PRO A 402 26.24 -11.43 0.95
CA PRO A 402 25.73 -10.58 2.03
C PRO A 402 24.20 -10.55 2.11
N ALA A 403 23.49 -10.56 0.98
CA ALA A 403 22.03 -10.61 0.97
C ALA A 403 21.47 -11.91 1.57
N ILE A 404 22.08 -13.06 1.25
CA ILE A 404 21.72 -14.36 1.82
C ILE A 404 21.86 -14.32 3.35
N ALA A 405 22.97 -13.80 3.87
CA ALA A 405 23.18 -13.67 5.32
C ALA A 405 22.14 -12.77 5.99
N ALA A 406 21.74 -11.67 5.32
CA ALA A 406 20.70 -10.79 5.83
C ALA A 406 19.31 -11.46 5.86
N TYR A 407 18.95 -12.24 4.84
CA TYR A 407 17.69 -13.02 4.85
C TYR A 407 17.70 -14.15 5.88
N GLU A 408 18.83 -14.82 6.09
CA GLU A 408 18.98 -15.82 7.15
C GLU A 408 18.79 -15.18 8.53
N ARG A 409 19.41 -14.02 8.78
CA ARG A 409 19.18 -13.23 10.00
C ARG A 409 17.71 -12.83 10.17
N ALA A 410 17.02 -12.46 9.09
CA ALA A 410 15.59 -12.13 9.14
C ALA A 410 14.76 -13.32 9.63
N LEU A 411 15.07 -14.54 9.16
CA LEU A 411 14.40 -15.78 9.57
C LEU A 411 14.80 -16.25 10.98
N GLU A 412 16.01 -15.91 11.45
CA GLU A 412 16.41 -16.14 12.84
C GLU A 412 15.60 -15.27 13.81
N LEU A 413 15.40 -14.00 13.46
CA LEU A 413 14.62 -13.04 14.25
C LEU A 413 13.12 -13.36 14.20
N GLN A 414 12.62 -13.80 13.04
CA GLN A 414 11.23 -14.18 12.83
C GLN A 414 11.15 -15.47 11.97
N PRO A 415 11.03 -16.65 12.60
CA PRO A 415 10.97 -17.92 11.87
C PRO A 415 9.77 -18.05 10.91
N ASP A 416 8.64 -17.42 11.24
CA ASP A 416 7.45 -17.33 10.38
C ASP A 416 7.50 -16.06 9.53
N PHE A 417 8.43 -16.03 8.57
CA PHE A 417 8.60 -14.92 7.61
C PHE A 417 8.71 -15.41 6.15
N PRO A 418 7.57 -15.83 5.54
CA PRO A 418 7.48 -16.33 4.17
C PRO A 418 8.21 -15.48 3.12
N GLU A 419 8.13 -14.16 3.23
CA GLU A 419 8.75 -13.24 2.28
C GLU A 419 10.28 -13.30 2.34
N ALA A 420 10.86 -13.42 3.54
CA ALA A 420 12.30 -13.62 3.71
C ALA A 420 12.74 -15.01 3.23
N GLN A 421 11.93 -16.05 3.46
CA GLN A 421 12.22 -17.40 2.97
C GLN A 421 12.25 -17.46 1.44
N HIS A 422 11.23 -16.90 0.78
CA HIS A 422 11.19 -16.86 -0.68
C HIS A 422 12.37 -16.09 -1.26
N ASN A 423 12.69 -14.92 -0.68
CA ASN A 423 13.81 -14.11 -1.15
C ASN A 423 15.17 -14.80 -0.90
N LEU A 424 15.32 -15.57 0.17
CA LEU A 424 16.51 -16.38 0.44
C LEU A 424 16.71 -17.45 -0.64
N GLU A 425 15.64 -18.16 -1.02
CA GLU A 425 15.68 -19.16 -2.10
C GLU A 425 16.07 -18.53 -3.43
N VAL A 426 15.46 -17.39 -3.79
CA VAL A 426 15.80 -16.64 -5.01
C VAL A 426 17.24 -16.14 -4.98
N ALA A 427 17.72 -15.64 -3.84
CA ALA A 427 19.09 -15.18 -3.68
C ALA A 427 20.11 -16.30 -3.85
N LYS A 428 19.86 -17.48 -3.26
CA LYS A 428 20.69 -18.67 -3.40
C LYS A 428 20.74 -19.16 -4.85
N TYR A 429 19.59 -19.25 -5.50
CA TYR A 429 19.52 -19.60 -6.93
C TYR A 429 20.26 -18.59 -7.82
N THR A 430 20.09 -17.29 -7.55
CA THR A 430 20.76 -16.23 -8.32
C THR A 430 22.27 -16.30 -8.15
N LEU A 431 22.77 -16.52 -6.94
CA LEU A 431 24.19 -16.72 -6.68
C LEU A 431 24.73 -17.91 -7.47
N GLU A 432 24.07 -19.07 -7.39
CA GLU A 432 24.47 -20.28 -8.12
C GLU A 432 24.50 -20.05 -9.63
N TYR A 433 23.47 -19.40 -10.18
CA TYR A 433 23.42 -19.06 -11.61
C TYR A 433 24.57 -18.13 -12.01
N VAL A 434 24.85 -17.07 -11.24
CA VAL A 434 25.92 -16.11 -11.53
C VAL A 434 27.30 -16.76 -11.44
N GLU A 435 27.54 -17.60 -10.44
CA GLU A 435 28.79 -18.37 -10.30
C GLU A 435 28.98 -19.32 -11.48
N THR A 436 27.96 -20.11 -11.82
CA THR A 436 28.00 -21.05 -12.95
C THR A 436 28.20 -20.34 -14.30
N ALA A 437 27.52 -19.21 -14.51
CA ALA A 437 27.67 -18.42 -15.75
C ALA A 437 29.08 -17.82 -15.87
N ARG A 438 29.67 -17.40 -14.74
CA ARG A 438 31.05 -16.89 -14.70
C ARG A 438 32.05 -18.00 -15.01
N GLU A 439 31.86 -19.20 -14.47
CA GLU A 439 32.69 -20.38 -14.79
C GLU A 439 32.67 -20.74 -16.29
N GLN A 440 31.53 -20.55 -16.97
CA GLN A 440 31.39 -20.81 -18.42
C GLN A 440 31.89 -19.66 -19.32
N GLY A 441 32.16 -18.49 -18.74
CA GLY A 441 32.61 -17.27 -19.40
C GLY A 441 34.08 -16.96 -19.17
N ASP A 442 34.72 -17.58 -18.18
CA ASP A 442 36.14 -17.43 -17.91
C ASP A 442 36.98 -18.20 -18.95
N THR A 443 37.26 -17.54 -20.08
CA THR A 443 38.15 -18.04 -21.12
C THR A 443 39.63 -17.78 -20.82
N GLY A 444 39.99 -17.49 -19.56
CA GLY A 444 41.40 -17.38 -19.16
C GLY A 444 42.16 -16.20 -19.79
N GLU A 445 41.48 -15.12 -20.15
CA GLU A 445 42.15 -13.86 -20.48
C GLU A 445 42.29 -13.03 -19.21
N GLU A 446 43.53 -12.89 -18.72
CA GLU A 446 43.95 -11.85 -17.78
C GLU A 446 43.65 -10.48 -18.40
N ALA A 447 42.41 -10.00 -18.25
CA ALA A 447 42.08 -8.61 -18.44
C ALA A 447 42.75 -7.84 -17.29
N GLY A 448 43.79 -7.08 -17.62
CA GLY A 448 44.58 -6.29 -16.67
C GLY A 448 43.69 -5.53 -15.68
N LEU A 449 43.81 -5.93 -14.42
CA LEU A 449 43.07 -5.41 -13.27
C LEU A 449 43.27 -3.89 -13.15
N GLY A 450 42.16 -3.13 -13.15
CA GLY A 450 42.13 -1.79 -12.59
C GLY A 450 42.25 -1.87 -11.07
N ALA A 451 42.92 -0.91 -10.45
CA ALA A 451 43.31 -0.96 -9.03
C ALA A 451 42.16 -1.02 -8.01
N ASP A 452 40.90 -0.96 -8.45
CA ASP A 452 39.70 -0.86 -7.60
C ASP A 452 38.71 -2.03 -7.76
N ASP A 453 39.05 -3.11 -8.48
CA ASP A 453 38.15 -4.26 -8.63
C ASP A 453 38.24 -5.21 -7.43
N VAL A 454 37.09 -5.47 -6.79
CA VAL A 454 36.95 -6.43 -5.69
C VAL A 454 36.99 -7.85 -6.26
N VAL A 455 38.13 -8.53 -6.09
CA VAL A 455 38.29 -9.95 -6.39
C VAL A 455 37.77 -10.77 -5.21
N PHE A 456 36.70 -11.55 -5.43
CA PHE A 456 36.20 -12.50 -4.45
C PHE A 456 36.92 -13.85 -4.61
N ASP A 457 37.39 -14.41 -3.51
CA ASP A 457 38.16 -15.65 -3.48
C ASP A 457 37.30 -16.85 -3.89
N ASN A 458 37.82 -17.70 -4.80
CA ASN A 458 37.15 -18.90 -5.25
C ASN A 458 37.40 -20.05 -4.26
N GLU A 459 36.74 -19.98 -3.09
CA GLU A 459 36.92 -20.95 -1.99
C GLU A 459 36.59 -22.41 -2.36
N ALA A 460 35.93 -22.66 -3.49
CA ALA A 460 35.49 -24.00 -3.89
C ALA A 460 36.44 -24.73 -4.86
N GLU A 461 37.52 -24.10 -5.36
CA GLU A 461 38.44 -24.66 -6.38
C GLU A 461 37.71 -25.28 -7.60
N ARG A 462 36.52 -24.78 -7.94
CA ARG A 462 35.74 -25.25 -9.09
C ARG A 462 36.07 -24.36 -10.29
N GLY A 463 36.81 -24.91 -11.24
CA GLY A 463 37.10 -24.32 -12.54
C GLY A 463 37.55 -25.42 -13.50
N ALA A 464 36.88 -25.55 -14.64
CA ALA A 464 37.32 -26.41 -15.72
C ALA A 464 37.66 -25.53 -16.93
N GLU A 465 38.86 -25.71 -17.51
CA GLU A 465 39.22 -25.10 -18.78
C GLU A 465 38.20 -25.50 -19.84
N THR A 466 37.34 -24.57 -20.24
CA THR A 466 36.39 -24.79 -21.33
C THR A 466 36.96 -24.22 -22.62
N VAL A 467 37.57 -25.10 -23.42
CA VAL A 467 37.84 -24.83 -24.84
C VAL A 467 36.49 -24.88 -25.57
N LYS A 468 35.94 -23.72 -25.93
CA LYS A 468 34.75 -23.65 -26.79
C LYS A 468 35.15 -23.88 -28.24
N ASP A 469 34.75 -25.03 -28.77
CA ASP A 469 34.79 -25.35 -30.19
C ASP A 469 33.55 -24.72 -30.86
N TYR A 470 33.75 -23.65 -31.63
CA TYR A 470 32.69 -22.97 -32.38
C TYR A 470 32.38 -23.73 -33.67
N ALA A 471 31.83 -24.94 -33.54
CA ALA A 471 31.34 -25.70 -34.68
C ALA A 471 30.15 -26.58 -34.28
N GLU A 472 28.92 -26.05 -34.39
CA GLU A 472 27.89 -26.57 -35.31
C GLU A 472 26.47 -26.01 -35.02
N LYS A 473 25.95 -25.30 -36.03
CA LYS A 473 24.59 -25.34 -36.61
C LYS A 473 23.38 -24.96 -35.74
N GLY A 474 23.14 -23.64 -35.71
CA GLY A 474 21.80 -23.03 -35.78
C GLY A 474 21.71 -22.14 -37.04
N PRO A 475 20.52 -21.65 -37.44
CA PRO A 475 20.38 -20.81 -38.63
C PRO A 475 21.22 -19.52 -38.50
N GLU A 476 22.07 -19.28 -39.49
CA GLU A 476 22.96 -18.12 -39.54
C GLU A 476 22.17 -16.82 -39.77
N PHE A 477 22.20 -15.92 -38.78
CA PHE A 477 21.95 -14.51 -39.00
C PHE A 477 23.29 -13.83 -39.30
N GLN A 478 23.46 -13.24 -40.48
CA GLN A 478 24.76 -12.72 -40.95
C GLN A 478 25.14 -11.37 -40.30
N SER A 479 24.24 -10.74 -39.54
CA SER A 479 24.56 -9.60 -38.69
C SER A 479 23.55 -9.45 -37.54
N THR A 480 23.95 -8.74 -36.48
CA THR A 480 23.05 -8.33 -35.38
C THR A 480 21.84 -7.55 -35.89
N GLU A 481 21.99 -6.75 -36.96
CA GLU A 481 20.88 -6.07 -37.63
C GLU A 481 19.89 -7.02 -38.33
N GLN A 482 20.36 -8.15 -38.86
CA GLN A 482 19.51 -9.14 -39.53
C GLN A 482 18.70 -9.97 -38.51
N TRP A 483 19.26 -10.20 -37.33
CA TRP A 483 18.53 -10.74 -36.17
C TRP A 483 17.52 -9.71 -35.63
N MET A 484 17.93 -8.45 -35.44
CA MET A 484 17.04 -7.36 -34.98
C MET A 484 15.86 -7.12 -35.94
N ARG A 485 16.07 -7.20 -37.26
CA ARG A 485 14.98 -7.12 -38.27
C ARG A 485 14.03 -8.32 -38.26
N SER A 486 14.47 -9.48 -37.78
CA SER A 486 13.59 -10.65 -37.57
C SER A 486 12.86 -10.61 -36.23
N VAL A 487 13.33 -9.78 -35.30
CA VAL A 487 12.73 -9.46 -34.00
C VAL A 487 11.79 -8.23 -34.11
N ASP A 488 11.54 -7.74 -35.33
CA ASP A 488 10.62 -6.64 -35.64
C ASP A 488 9.18 -7.17 -35.85
N THR A 489 8.76 -8.17 -35.08
CA THR A 489 7.34 -8.56 -35.04
C THR A 489 6.60 -7.49 -34.26
N ASN A 490 5.61 -6.86 -34.90
CA ASN A 490 4.62 -6.05 -34.19
C ASN A 490 4.12 -6.84 -32.96
N MET A 491 4.08 -6.21 -31.79
CA MET A 491 3.66 -6.84 -30.53
C MET A 491 2.32 -7.58 -30.69
N ALA A 492 1.42 -7.05 -31.52
CA ALA A 492 0.15 -7.69 -31.88
C ALA A 492 0.33 -9.08 -32.51
N ASP A 493 1.28 -9.25 -33.43
CA ASP A 493 1.53 -10.53 -34.13
C ASP A 493 2.12 -11.59 -33.18
N PHE A 494 3.00 -11.13 -32.27
CA PHE A 494 3.55 -11.98 -31.21
C PHE A 494 2.44 -12.49 -30.27
N LEU A 495 1.58 -11.57 -29.78
CA LEU A 495 0.47 -11.92 -28.90
C LEU A 495 -0.54 -12.84 -29.59
N LYS A 496 -0.90 -12.56 -30.84
CA LYS A 496 -1.79 -13.40 -31.65
C LYS A 496 -1.27 -14.83 -31.77
N SER A 497 0.01 -14.98 -32.11
CA SER A 497 0.64 -16.30 -32.26
C SER A 497 0.63 -17.07 -30.93
N ARG A 498 0.94 -16.38 -29.82
CA ARG A 498 0.91 -16.99 -28.49
C ARG A 498 -0.49 -17.42 -28.07
N PHE A 499 -1.49 -16.57 -28.27
CA PHE A 499 -2.88 -16.86 -27.88
C PHE A 499 -3.45 -18.04 -28.68
N LEU A 500 -3.13 -18.14 -29.97
CA LEU A 500 -3.51 -19.28 -30.80
C LEU A 500 -2.90 -20.60 -30.28
N LEU A 501 -1.63 -20.59 -29.86
CA LEU A 501 -0.97 -21.76 -29.29
C LEU A 501 -1.56 -22.15 -27.93
N GLU A 502 -1.83 -21.18 -27.06
CA GLU A 502 -2.48 -21.40 -25.75
C GLU A 502 -3.89 -21.98 -25.92
N ALA A 503 -4.68 -21.42 -26.85
CA ALA A 503 -6.03 -21.90 -27.14
C ALA A 503 -6.03 -23.34 -27.72
N ALA A 504 -5.05 -23.66 -28.57
CA ALA A 504 -4.88 -25.01 -29.11
C ALA A 504 -4.39 -26.02 -28.05
N GLY A 505 -3.57 -25.57 -27.09
CA GLY A 505 -3.09 -26.37 -25.97
C GLY A 505 -4.19 -26.71 -24.96
N ALA A 506 -5.16 -25.81 -24.74
CA ALA A 506 -6.29 -26.02 -23.84
C ALA A 506 -7.35 -27.02 -24.36
N GLN A 507 -7.29 -27.41 -25.64
CA GLN A 507 -8.20 -28.40 -26.26
C GLN A 507 -7.69 -29.84 -26.21
N LYS A 508 -6.48 -30.09 -25.66
CA LYS A 508 -5.94 -31.43 -25.37
C LYS A 508 -6.04 -31.72 -23.88
#